data_AF-A0A059F3G7-F1
#
_entry.id   AF-A0A059F3G7-F1
#
_cell.length_a   1.000
_cell.length_b   1.000
_cell.length_c   1.000
_cell.angle_alpha   90.00
_cell.angle_beta   90.00
_cell.angle_gamma   90.00
#
_symmetry.space_group_name_H-M   'P 1'
#
loop_
_entity.id
_entity.type
_entity.pdbx_description
1 polymer ?
#
loop_
_entity_poly.entity_id
_entity_poly.type
_entity_poly.pdbx_seq_one_letter_code
_entity_poly.pdbx_strand_id
1 'polypeptide(L)'
;MTDRKQLLIIYDKKESLKLAKEFCYLRNNTRLIEEKISNKDDILNLVRKKKCRLYLSIQKTKKSFDIALGRLYDEEEIDFIQFNLIDYKGVSEFSSIPFETNSAFFTLFQNLTPREENLFIDVFCTAKRVIFAENLKYYLVISKENNIISLRLFRNDQVPVEIGPHFSLEIKKSFFCSEEIFNDSLQLVEIKEIKNVRTNEFNDKIGRIYIEQENCKDIKFKRNKAYKEFTKERKEKY
;
A
#
# COMPACT_ATOMS: atom_id res chain seq x y z
N MET A 1 -7.18 4.03 11.01
CA MET A 1 -6.99 4.75 9.73
C MET A 1 -5.51 4.65 9.43
N THR A 2 -5.13 4.01 8.33
CA THR A 2 -3.72 3.92 7.92
C THR A 2 -3.31 5.30 7.42
N ASP A 3 -2.49 6.00 8.18
CA ASP A 3 -2.04 7.35 7.81
C ASP A 3 -1.13 7.25 6.58
N ARG A 4 -1.41 8.06 5.54
CA ARG A 4 -0.70 7.97 4.27
C ARG A 4 0.73 8.50 4.47
N LYS A 5 1.74 7.71 4.09
CA LYS A 5 3.16 8.14 4.12
C LYS A 5 3.33 9.48 3.41
N GLN A 6 3.86 10.49 4.10
CA GLN A 6 4.10 11.81 3.51
C GLN A 6 5.27 11.74 2.52
N LEU A 7 5.08 12.28 1.32
CA LEU A 7 6.11 12.37 0.28
C LEU A 7 6.80 13.74 0.34
N LEU A 8 8.12 13.75 0.47
CA LEU A 8 8.94 14.96 0.36
C LEU A 8 9.44 15.12 -1.07
N ILE A 9 9.06 16.21 -1.74
CA ILE A 9 9.56 16.56 -3.06
C ILE A 9 10.59 17.68 -2.92
N ILE A 10 11.80 17.42 -3.43
CA ILE A 10 12.93 18.35 -3.36
C ILE A 10 13.24 18.81 -4.78
N TYR A 11 13.36 20.12 -4.98
CA TYR A 11 13.65 20.70 -6.30
C TYR A 11 14.69 21.83 -6.19
N ASP A 12 15.41 22.11 -7.28
CA ASP A 12 16.48 23.13 -7.28
C ASP A 12 16.10 24.44 -7.96
N LYS A 13 15.33 24.38 -9.05
CA LYS A 13 15.05 25.53 -9.92
C LYS A 13 13.57 25.62 -10.26
N LYS A 14 13.16 26.77 -10.82
CA LYS A 14 11.80 27.01 -11.34
C LYS A 14 11.35 25.96 -12.37
N GLU A 15 12.26 25.46 -13.20
CA GLU A 15 11.94 24.40 -14.17
C GLU A 15 11.62 23.07 -13.46
N SER A 16 12.44 22.68 -12.49
CA SER A 16 12.22 21.49 -11.66
C SER A 16 10.96 21.61 -10.82
N LEU A 17 10.60 22.83 -10.39
CA LEU A 17 9.34 23.12 -9.72
C LEU A 17 8.13 22.84 -10.62
N LYS A 18 8.21 23.09 -11.94
CA LYS A 18 7.11 22.76 -12.86
C LYS A 18 6.86 21.24 -12.86
N LEU A 19 7.90 20.44 -13.02
CA LEU A 19 7.80 18.97 -12.94
C LEU A 19 7.32 18.50 -11.56
N ALA A 20 7.84 19.09 -10.49
CA ALA A 20 7.42 18.77 -9.13
C ALA A 20 5.91 18.99 -8.91
N LYS A 21 5.34 20.05 -9.50
CA LYS A 21 3.91 20.34 -9.42
C LYS A 21 3.05 19.28 -10.14
N GLU A 22 3.52 18.71 -11.23
CA GLU A 22 2.82 17.61 -11.90
C GLU A 22 2.78 16.35 -11.03
N PHE A 23 3.88 16.04 -10.32
CA PHE A 23 3.87 14.96 -9.33
C PHE A 23 2.95 15.27 -8.14
N CYS A 24 2.87 16.53 -7.70
CA CYS A 24 1.87 16.96 -6.71
C CYS A 24 0.44 16.77 -7.20
N TYR A 25 0.21 16.93 -8.51
CA TYR A 25 -1.11 16.75 -9.12
C TYR A 25 -1.54 15.28 -9.12
N LEU A 26 -0.59 14.36 -9.39
CA LEU A 26 -0.79 12.92 -9.26
C LEU A 26 -0.93 12.47 -7.79
N ARG A 27 -0.16 13.08 -6.88
CA ARG A 27 -0.08 12.67 -5.47
C ARG A 27 -0.34 13.84 -4.52
N ASN A 28 -1.47 13.76 -3.83
CA ASN A 28 -1.78 14.62 -2.70
C ASN A 28 -0.96 14.24 -1.44
N ASN A 29 -0.90 15.13 -0.45
CA ASN A 29 -0.05 15.00 0.75
C ASN A 29 1.46 14.97 0.43
N THR A 30 1.88 15.92 -0.41
CA THR A 30 3.27 16.19 -0.75
C THR A 30 3.77 17.44 -0.04
N ARG A 31 5.03 17.42 0.43
CA ARG A 31 5.74 18.61 0.93
C ARG A 31 6.79 19.01 -0.09
N LEU A 32 6.81 20.26 -0.49
CA LEU A 32 7.78 20.81 -1.44
C LEU A 32 8.88 21.57 -0.70
N ILE A 33 10.14 21.33 -1.07
CA ILE A 33 11.30 22.08 -0.56
C ILE A 33 12.20 22.46 -1.73
N GLU A 34 12.61 23.73 -1.76
CA GLU A 34 13.63 24.22 -2.68
C GLU A 34 15.01 24.05 -2.05
N GLU A 35 15.77 23.09 -2.55
CA GLU A 35 17.14 22.84 -2.11
C GLU A 35 17.95 22.21 -3.24
N LYS A 36 19.09 22.82 -3.55
CA LYS A 36 20.02 22.29 -4.54
C LYS A 36 20.89 21.24 -3.89
N ILE A 37 20.75 20.00 -4.33
CA ILE A 37 21.45 18.87 -3.75
C ILE A 37 22.39 18.24 -4.78
N SER A 38 23.63 17.97 -4.36
CA SER A 38 24.63 17.32 -5.21
C SER A 38 24.83 15.85 -4.82
N ASN A 39 24.74 15.53 -3.53
CA ASN A 39 24.99 14.19 -3.02
C ASN A 39 23.71 13.52 -2.51
N LYS A 40 23.69 12.19 -2.59
CA LYS A 40 22.57 11.39 -2.09
C LYS A 40 22.39 11.51 -0.57
N ASP A 41 23.48 11.61 0.18
CA ASP A 41 23.42 11.70 1.65
C ASP A 41 22.72 12.97 2.14
N ASP A 42 22.84 14.07 1.39
CA ASP A 42 22.14 15.32 1.69
C ASP A 42 20.62 15.15 1.55
N ILE A 43 20.17 14.38 0.54
CA ILE A 43 18.75 14.02 0.34
C ILE A 43 18.27 13.27 1.58
N LEU A 44 19.00 12.23 1.99
CA LEU A 44 18.62 11.41 3.14
C LEU A 44 18.58 12.25 4.42
N ASN A 45 19.60 13.08 4.69
CA ASN A 45 19.63 13.96 5.85
C ASN A 45 18.45 14.92 5.90
N LEU A 46 18.04 15.48 4.75
CA LEU A 46 16.86 16.34 4.67
C LEU A 46 15.58 15.58 4.98
N VAL A 47 15.42 14.39 4.39
CA VAL A 47 14.25 13.51 4.58
C VAL A 47 14.08 13.13 6.05
N ARG A 48 15.18 12.76 6.72
CA ARG A 48 15.25 12.48 8.17
C ARG A 48 14.86 13.71 8.99
N LYS A 49 15.46 14.87 8.69
CA LYS A 49 15.16 16.14 9.37
C LYS A 49 13.69 16.54 9.26
N LYS A 50 13.05 16.24 8.13
CA LYS A 50 11.64 16.53 7.87
C LYS A 50 10.69 15.41 8.31
N LYS A 51 11.22 14.31 8.86
CA LYS A 51 10.49 13.13 9.33
C LYS A 51 9.58 12.55 8.23
N CYS A 52 10.07 12.54 7.00
CA CYS A 52 9.36 11.92 5.87
C CYS A 52 9.93 10.53 5.60
N ARG A 53 9.09 9.60 5.14
CA ARG A 53 9.51 8.22 4.81
C ARG A 53 9.64 7.97 3.32
N LEU A 54 9.10 8.86 2.50
CA LEU A 54 9.17 8.82 1.04
C LEU A 54 9.76 10.14 0.55
N TYR A 55 10.58 10.07 -0.49
CA TYR A 55 11.10 11.27 -1.14
C TYR A 55 11.18 11.14 -2.66
N LEU A 56 11.11 12.29 -3.32
CA LEU A 56 11.32 12.47 -4.74
C LEU A 56 12.18 13.72 -4.94
N SER A 57 13.44 13.56 -5.34
CA SER A 57 14.32 14.68 -5.68
C SER A 57 14.29 14.90 -7.19
N ILE A 58 14.12 16.14 -7.63
CA ILE A 58 14.11 16.55 -9.05
C ILE A 58 15.14 17.65 -9.21
N GLN A 59 16.30 17.33 -9.80
CA GLN A 59 17.41 18.25 -9.95
C GLN A 59 17.66 18.53 -11.43
N LYS A 60 17.75 19.81 -11.82
CA LYS A 60 18.03 20.19 -13.20
C LYS A 60 19.51 19.97 -13.52
N THR A 61 19.79 19.08 -14.47
CA THR A 61 21.14 18.95 -15.04
C THR A 61 21.28 19.83 -16.29
N LYS A 62 22.49 19.88 -16.87
CA LYS A 62 22.75 20.66 -18.09
C LYS A 62 21.88 20.22 -19.28
N LYS A 63 21.55 18.93 -19.37
CA LYS A 63 20.86 18.33 -20.54
C LYS A 63 19.43 17.89 -20.24
N SER A 64 19.14 17.47 -19.02
CA SER A 64 17.88 16.81 -18.64
C SER A 64 17.52 17.12 -17.19
N PHE A 65 16.65 16.31 -16.59
CA PHE A 65 16.40 16.28 -15.15
C PHE A 65 16.85 14.95 -14.59
N ASP A 66 17.50 15.01 -13.44
CA ASP A 66 17.85 13.85 -12.65
C ASP A 66 16.81 13.70 -11.54
N ILE A 67 16.12 12.57 -11.54
CA ILE A 67 14.99 12.31 -10.65
C ILE A 67 15.34 11.13 -9.75
N ALA A 68 15.31 11.32 -8.44
CA ALA A 68 15.65 10.30 -7.46
C ALA A 68 14.43 9.99 -6.59
N LEU A 69 13.88 8.80 -6.72
CA LEU A 69 12.75 8.32 -5.91
C LEU A 69 13.26 7.29 -4.90
N GLY A 70 12.87 7.43 -3.64
CA GLY A 70 13.26 6.44 -2.63
C GLY A 70 12.37 6.44 -1.41
N ARG A 71 12.58 5.42 -0.57
CA ARG A 71 11.85 5.23 0.69
C ARG A 71 12.76 4.78 1.81
N LEU A 72 12.42 5.22 3.01
CA LEU A 72 13.14 4.90 4.24
C LEU A 72 12.29 4.05 5.17
N TYR A 73 12.97 3.15 5.89
CA TYR A 73 12.46 2.39 7.03
C TYR A 73 13.48 2.55 8.17
N ASP A 74 13.01 2.91 9.37
CA ASP A 74 13.87 3.18 10.53
C ASP A 74 15.11 4.05 10.23
N GLU A 75 14.88 5.15 9.49
CA GLU A 75 15.89 6.13 9.06
C GLU A 75 16.96 5.59 8.08
N GLU A 76 16.88 4.33 7.69
CA GLU A 76 17.69 3.69 6.65
C GLU A 76 16.93 3.65 5.32
N GLU A 77 17.66 3.83 4.22
CA GLU A 77 17.07 3.76 2.90
C GLU A 77 16.97 2.29 2.47
N ILE A 78 15.74 1.83 2.23
CA ILE A 78 15.51 0.43 1.83
C ILE A 78 15.44 0.26 0.33
N ASP A 79 14.85 1.23 -0.39
CA ASP A 79 14.70 1.17 -1.84
C ASP A 79 14.87 2.55 -2.46
N PHE A 80 15.48 2.55 -3.65
CA PHE A 80 15.84 3.73 -4.40
C PHE A 80 15.91 3.45 -5.89
N ILE A 81 15.40 4.38 -6.69
CA ILE A 81 15.56 4.39 -8.13
C ILE A 81 15.88 5.81 -8.58
N GLN A 82 16.97 5.94 -9.32
CA GLN A 82 17.41 7.16 -9.98
C GLN A 82 17.06 7.08 -11.47
N PHE A 83 16.47 8.16 -11.97
CA PHE A 83 15.99 8.29 -13.33
C PHE A 83 16.61 9.50 -14.03
N ASN A 84 16.74 9.39 -15.34
CA ASN A 84 16.90 10.50 -16.25
C ASN A 84 15.55 10.81 -16.90
N LEU A 85 15.13 12.07 -16.95
CA LEU A 85 13.98 12.44 -17.76
C LEU A 85 14.36 12.44 -19.25
N ILE A 86 13.68 11.60 -20.04
CA ILE A 86 13.77 11.58 -21.51
C ILE A 86 12.68 12.49 -22.09
N ASP A 87 11.44 12.00 -21.98
CA ASP A 87 10.15 12.52 -22.45
C ASP A 87 9.36 13.25 -21.36
N TYR A 88 8.80 14.44 -21.59
CA TYR A 88 7.75 14.98 -20.71
C TYR A 88 6.71 15.79 -21.47
N LYS A 89 5.44 15.44 -21.26
CA LYS A 89 4.29 16.26 -21.67
C LYS A 89 3.44 16.60 -20.47
N GLY A 90 3.26 17.88 -20.22
CA GLY A 90 2.44 18.37 -19.11
C GLY A 90 0.96 18.24 -19.37
N VAL A 91 0.14 18.30 -18.31
CA VAL A 91 -1.33 18.25 -18.41
C VAL A 91 -1.88 19.32 -19.35
N SER A 92 -1.23 20.50 -19.40
CA SER A 92 -1.64 21.61 -20.28
C SER A 92 -1.46 21.35 -21.78
N GLU A 93 -0.66 20.35 -22.16
CA GLU A 93 -0.42 19.98 -23.56
C GLU A 93 -1.49 19.03 -24.11
N PHE A 94 -2.31 18.46 -23.23
CA PHE A 94 -3.42 17.60 -23.61
C PHE A 94 -4.67 18.46 -23.85
N SER A 95 -5.42 18.15 -24.92
CA SER A 95 -6.67 18.84 -25.26
C SER A 95 -7.86 18.41 -24.40
N SER A 96 -7.67 17.37 -23.59
CA SER A 96 -8.68 16.74 -22.76
C SER A 96 -8.86 17.45 -21.42
N ILE A 97 -9.96 17.13 -20.73
CA ILE A 97 -10.27 17.71 -19.42
C ILE A 97 -9.23 17.23 -18.39
N PRO A 98 -8.59 18.13 -17.64
CA PRO A 98 -7.61 17.78 -16.63
C PRO A 98 -8.13 16.83 -15.53
N PHE A 99 -7.21 16.13 -14.87
CA PHE A 99 -7.52 15.25 -13.75
C PHE A 99 -8.11 16.01 -12.54
N GLU A 100 -9.18 15.48 -11.95
CA GLU A 100 -9.73 16.07 -10.72
C GLU A 100 -8.79 15.78 -9.54
N THR A 101 -8.27 16.83 -8.89
CA THR A 101 -7.43 16.67 -7.69
C THR A 101 -8.17 15.88 -6.61
N ASN A 102 -7.44 15.03 -5.86
CA ASN A 102 -7.99 14.11 -4.85
C ASN A 102 -8.88 12.97 -5.36
N SER A 103 -9.06 12.82 -6.68
CA SER A 103 -9.75 11.66 -7.24
C SER A 103 -8.94 10.37 -7.05
N ALA A 104 -9.65 9.26 -6.87
CA ALA A 104 -9.01 7.95 -6.89
C ALA A 104 -8.75 7.54 -8.34
N PHE A 105 -7.62 6.87 -8.55
CA PHE A 105 -7.32 6.16 -9.78
C PHE A 105 -6.84 4.76 -9.44
N PHE A 106 -7.11 3.79 -10.31
CA PHE A 106 -6.42 2.49 -10.23
C PHE A 106 -5.10 2.57 -10.98
N THR A 107 -4.11 1.82 -10.54
CA THR A 107 -2.79 1.78 -11.18
C THR A 107 -2.64 0.46 -11.90
N LEU A 108 -2.22 0.51 -13.17
CA LEU A 108 -1.91 -0.67 -13.98
C LEU A 108 -0.40 -0.74 -14.16
N PHE A 109 0.17 -1.89 -13.79
CA PHE A 109 1.60 -2.16 -13.95
C PHE A 109 1.82 -3.11 -15.12
N GLN A 110 2.83 -2.81 -15.94
CA GLN A 110 3.20 -3.63 -17.10
C GLN A 110 4.71 -3.82 -17.14
N ASN A 111 5.17 -5.07 -17.05
CA ASN A 111 6.60 -5.45 -17.14
C ASN A 111 7.48 -4.87 -16.02
N LEU A 112 6.92 -4.53 -14.86
CA LEU A 112 7.70 -4.15 -13.68
C LEU A 112 8.01 -5.36 -12.81
N THR A 113 9.07 -5.26 -12.01
CA THR A 113 9.32 -6.23 -10.95
C THR A 113 8.36 -5.99 -9.78
N PRO A 114 8.00 -7.02 -8.99
CA PRO A 114 7.11 -6.86 -7.83
C PRO A 114 7.59 -5.79 -6.84
N ARG A 115 8.92 -5.62 -6.74
CA ARG A 115 9.54 -4.63 -5.85
C ARG A 115 9.37 -3.19 -6.36
N GLU A 116 9.54 -2.98 -7.66
CA GLU A 116 9.28 -1.68 -8.29
C GLU A 116 7.78 -1.32 -8.19
N GLU A 117 6.89 -2.27 -8.47
CA GLU A 117 5.44 -2.09 -8.30
C GLU A 117 5.09 -1.67 -6.88
N ASN A 118 5.66 -2.36 -5.88
CA ASN A 118 5.42 -2.03 -4.47
C ASN A 118 5.88 -0.60 -4.11
N LEU A 119 7.03 -0.16 -4.63
CA LEU A 119 7.49 1.22 -4.45
C LEU A 119 6.51 2.22 -5.08
N PHE A 120 6.05 1.97 -6.31
CA PHE A 120 5.09 2.84 -6.98
C PHE A 120 3.72 2.85 -6.32
N ILE A 121 3.27 1.72 -5.76
CA ILE A 121 2.04 1.64 -4.97
C ILE A 121 2.15 2.56 -3.75
N ASP A 122 3.25 2.52 -2.99
CA ASP A 122 3.49 3.41 -1.86
C ASP A 122 3.46 4.91 -2.28
N VAL A 123 3.98 5.20 -3.47
CA VAL A 123 4.18 6.55 -4.00
C VAL A 123 2.96 7.13 -4.71
N PHE A 124 2.08 6.34 -5.32
CA PHE A 124 0.93 6.88 -6.05
C PHE A 124 -0.41 6.45 -5.48
N CYS A 125 -0.53 5.21 -5.01
CA CYS A 125 -1.80 4.70 -4.51
C CYS A 125 -2.17 5.29 -3.15
N THR A 126 -3.48 5.32 -2.89
CA THR A 126 -4.05 5.65 -1.59
C THR A 126 -4.95 4.51 -1.15
N ALA A 127 -4.70 3.95 0.03
CA ALA A 127 -5.57 2.92 0.58
C ALA A 127 -6.96 3.53 0.88
N LYS A 128 -8.00 3.03 0.19
CA LYS A 128 -9.40 3.39 0.44
C LYS A 128 -10.16 2.12 0.85
N ARG A 129 -11.01 2.23 1.87
CA ARG A 129 -11.83 1.10 2.37
C ARG A 129 -13.04 0.81 1.49
N VAL A 130 -13.62 1.85 0.93
CA VAL A 130 -14.80 1.78 0.06
C VAL A 130 -14.53 2.67 -1.14
N ILE A 131 -14.82 2.14 -2.32
CA ILE A 131 -14.67 2.85 -3.59
C ILE A 131 -16.00 2.71 -4.33
N PHE A 132 -16.57 3.83 -4.75
CA PHE A 132 -17.73 3.84 -5.64
C PHE A 132 -17.24 3.76 -7.09
N ALA A 133 -17.82 2.87 -7.89
CA ALA A 133 -17.42 2.67 -9.29
C ALA A 133 -17.54 3.96 -10.12
N GLU A 134 -18.54 4.79 -9.82
CA GLU A 134 -18.77 6.11 -10.44
C GLU A 134 -17.58 7.08 -10.26
N ASN A 135 -16.80 6.89 -9.20
CA ASN A 135 -15.63 7.73 -8.89
C ASN A 135 -14.33 7.17 -9.47
N LEU A 136 -14.35 6.02 -10.16
CA LEU A 136 -13.21 5.45 -10.88
C LEU A 136 -13.12 5.99 -12.30
N LYS A 137 -12.90 7.30 -12.39
CA LYS A 137 -12.80 8.03 -13.66
C LYS A 137 -11.41 7.94 -14.30
N TYR A 138 -10.39 7.52 -13.56
CA TYR A 138 -9.00 7.66 -13.99
C TYR A 138 -8.19 6.41 -13.71
N TYR A 139 -7.16 6.19 -14.53
CA TYR A 139 -6.18 5.15 -14.29
C TYR A 139 -4.78 5.59 -14.70
N LEU A 140 -3.80 5.18 -13.89
CA LEU A 140 -2.39 5.45 -14.10
C LEU A 140 -1.74 4.18 -14.65
N VAL A 141 -1.18 4.25 -15.84
CA VAL A 141 -0.40 3.15 -16.43
C VAL A 141 1.07 3.41 -16.17
N ILE A 142 1.73 2.46 -15.52
CA ILE A 142 3.17 2.45 -15.30
C ILE A 142 3.72 1.23 -16.04
N SER A 143 4.44 1.47 -17.13
CA SER A 143 5.03 0.40 -17.94
C SER A 143 6.54 0.53 -17.98
N LYS A 144 7.24 -0.60 -18.08
CA LYS A 144 8.70 -0.65 -18.24
C LYS A 144 9.08 -1.36 -19.53
N GLU A 145 9.87 -0.68 -20.37
CA GLU A 145 10.39 -1.21 -21.63
C GLU A 145 11.87 -0.84 -21.75
N ASN A 146 12.76 -1.82 -21.95
CA ASN A 146 14.19 -1.59 -22.18
C ASN A 146 14.84 -0.59 -21.20
N ASN A 147 14.48 -0.69 -19.92
CA ASN A 147 14.97 0.18 -18.82
C ASN A 147 14.40 1.60 -18.80
N ILE A 148 13.40 1.89 -19.62
CA ILE A 148 12.60 3.13 -19.60
C ILE A 148 11.27 2.83 -18.91
N ILE A 149 10.93 3.60 -17.89
CA ILE A 149 9.62 3.60 -17.25
C ILE A 149 8.77 4.71 -17.88
N SER A 150 7.61 4.36 -18.41
CA SER A 150 6.60 5.32 -18.85
C SER A 150 5.50 5.44 -17.80
N LEU A 151 5.14 6.67 -17.45
CA LEU A 151 3.98 6.99 -16.59
C LEU A 151 2.98 7.75 -17.43
N ARG A 152 1.78 7.19 -17.58
CA ARG A 152 0.70 7.75 -18.40
C ARG A 152 -0.61 7.76 -17.65
N LEU A 153 -1.23 8.93 -17.54
CA LEU A 153 -2.55 9.07 -16.92
C LEU A 153 -3.64 9.13 -17.99
N PHE A 154 -4.64 8.28 -17.82
CA PHE A 154 -5.79 8.19 -18.71
C PHE A 154 -7.09 8.46 -17.96
N ARG A 155 -8.07 8.96 -18.71
CA ARG A 155 -9.45 9.08 -18.30
C ARG A 155 -10.28 7.94 -18.88
N ASN A 156 -11.10 7.34 -18.03
CA ASN A 156 -12.03 6.27 -18.34
C ASN A 156 -13.36 6.87 -18.84
N ASP A 157 -13.34 7.35 -20.09
CA ASP A 157 -14.56 7.66 -20.84
C ASP A 157 -14.93 6.45 -21.74
N GLN A 158 -15.85 6.60 -22.70
CA GLN A 158 -16.23 5.50 -23.63
C GLN A 158 -15.04 4.93 -24.42
N VAL A 159 -14.11 5.81 -24.78
CA VAL A 159 -12.79 5.46 -25.31
C VAL A 159 -11.77 6.09 -24.37
N PRO A 160 -10.76 5.36 -23.90
CA PRO A 160 -9.80 5.94 -22.97
C PRO A 160 -8.99 7.06 -23.62
N VAL A 161 -8.99 8.24 -23.00
CA VAL A 161 -8.27 9.42 -23.49
C VAL A 161 -7.09 9.71 -22.57
N GLU A 162 -5.92 9.97 -23.14
CA GLU A 162 -4.75 10.41 -22.38
C GLU A 162 -4.97 11.86 -21.91
N ILE A 163 -4.79 12.11 -20.62
CA ILE A 163 -4.99 13.42 -19.99
C ILE A 163 -3.69 14.01 -19.43
N GLY A 164 -2.64 13.19 -19.34
CA GLY A 164 -1.37 13.58 -18.75
C GLY A 164 -1.41 13.73 -17.22
N PRO A 165 -0.25 13.92 -16.58
CA PRO A 165 1.06 14.10 -17.19
C PRO A 165 1.63 12.80 -17.78
N HIS A 166 2.44 12.95 -18.83
CA HIS A 166 3.19 11.86 -19.45
C HIS A 166 4.68 12.02 -19.10
N PHE A 167 5.28 10.97 -18.52
CA PHE A 167 6.71 10.94 -18.24
C PHE A 167 7.34 9.71 -18.87
N SER A 168 8.45 9.90 -19.58
CA SER A 168 9.35 8.81 -19.98
C SER A 168 10.68 8.95 -19.24
N LEU A 169 10.95 7.99 -18.35
CA LEU A 169 12.04 8.02 -17.37
C LEU A 169 13.02 6.87 -17.63
N GLU A 170 14.27 7.17 -17.92
CA GLU A 170 15.34 6.16 -18.07
C GLU A 170 15.95 5.82 -16.70
N ILE A 171 16.00 4.55 -16.31
CA ILE A 171 16.63 4.14 -15.06
C ILE A 171 18.16 4.24 -15.18
N LYS A 172 18.77 5.07 -14.33
CA LYS A 172 20.23 5.18 -14.21
C LYS A 172 20.80 4.22 -13.17
N LYS A 173 20.20 4.20 -11.99
CA LYS A 173 20.64 3.41 -10.84
C LYS A 173 19.43 2.94 -10.08
N SER A 174 19.47 1.72 -9.60
CA SER A 174 18.48 1.18 -8.68
C SER A 174 19.19 0.49 -7.52
N PHE A 175 18.59 0.58 -6.35
CA PHE A 175 19.01 -0.11 -5.15
C PHE A 175 17.76 -0.64 -4.47
N PHE A 176 17.78 -1.93 -4.13
CA PHE A 176 16.74 -2.59 -3.37
C PHE A 176 17.44 -3.41 -2.29
N CYS A 177 16.98 -3.29 -1.04
CA CYS A 177 17.56 -4.04 0.07
C CYS A 177 17.28 -5.55 -0.04
N SER A 178 17.92 -6.34 0.82
CA SER A 178 17.64 -7.77 0.93
C SER A 178 16.19 -8.04 1.33
N GLU A 179 15.71 -9.25 1.04
CA GLU A 179 14.34 -9.67 1.37
C GLU A 179 14.10 -9.69 2.88
N GLU A 180 15.11 -10.03 3.69
CA GLU A 180 15.02 -10.04 5.15
C GLU A 180 14.69 -8.65 5.71
N ILE A 181 15.52 -7.65 5.38
CA ILE A 181 15.30 -6.25 5.79
C ILE A 181 13.96 -5.73 5.27
N PHE A 182 13.58 -6.13 4.06
CA PHE A 182 12.29 -5.74 3.52
C PHE A 182 11.11 -6.35 4.28
N ASN A 183 11.18 -7.63 4.59
CA ASN A 183 10.13 -8.32 5.34
C ASN A 183 10.02 -7.75 6.75
N ASP A 184 11.14 -7.40 7.38
CA ASP A 184 11.16 -6.70 8.66
C ASP A 184 10.48 -5.32 8.55
N SER A 185 10.59 -4.65 7.40
CA SER A 185 9.91 -3.38 7.14
C SER A 185 8.39 -3.49 6.95
N LEU A 186 7.90 -4.69 6.64
CA LEU A 186 6.47 -4.96 6.54
C LEU A 186 5.90 -5.12 7.95
N GLN A 187 5.32 -4.04 8.47
CA GLN A 187 4.56 -4.09 9.73
C GLN A 187 3.31 -4.95 9.55
N LEU A 188 3.45 -6.27 9.67
CA LEU A 188 2.34 -7.19 9.77
C LEU A 188 1.67 -6.94 11.12
N VAL A 189 0.59 -6.17 11.13
CA VAL A 189 -0.31 -6.11 12.28
C VAL A 189 -1.04 -7.45 12.33
N GLU A 190 -0.46 -8.42 13.04
CA GLU A 190 -1.15 -9.65 13.36
C GLU A 190 -2.38 -9.33 14.20
N ILE A 191 -3.54 -9.28 13.55
CA ILE A 191 -4.81 -9.23 14.27
C ILE A 191 -5.00 -10.63 14.86
N LYS A 192 -4.55 -10.82 16.10
CA LYS A 192 -4.74 -12.07 16.83
C LYS A 192 -6.24 -12.30 17.00
N GLU A 193 -6.77 -13.27 16.27
CA GLU A 193 -8.16 -13.72 16.47
C GLU A 193 -8.29 -14.32 17.87
N ILE A 194 -9.18 -13.76 18.67
CA ILE A 194 -9.47 -14.31 19.99
C ILE A 194 -10.32 -15.56 19.78
N LYS A 195 -9.72 -16.73 20.02
CA LYS A 195 -10.38 -18.04 19.87
C LYS A 195 -11.72 -18.05 20.63
N ASN A 196 -12.74 -18.64 20.03
CA ASN A 196 -14.09 -18.80 20.59
C ASN A 196 -14.90 -17.51 20.78
N VAL A 197 -14.39 -16.35 20.36
CA VAL A 197 -15.13 -15.09 20.36
C VAL A 197 -15.48 -14.71 18.93
N ARG A 198 -16.75 -14.43 18.66
CA ARG A 198 -17.23 -13.94 17.36
C ARG A 198 -18.05 -12.69 17.56
N THR A 199 -18.02 -11.80 16.58
CA THR A 199 -18.88 -10.62 16.54
C THR A 199 -20.08 -10.91 15.65
N ASN A 200 -21.29 -10.70 16.13
CA ASN A 200 -22.52 -10.90 15.36
C ASN A 200 -22.78 -9.72 14.40
N GLU A 201 -23.77 -9.83 13.52
CA GLU A 201 -24.17 -8.77 12.57
C GLU A 201 -24.53 -7.44 13.26
N PHE A 202 -24.99 -7.50 14.51
CA PHE A 202 -25.30 -6.35 15.37
C PHE A 202 -24.09 -5.81 16.15
N ASN A 203 -22.87 -6.26 15.87
CA ASN A 203 -21.63 -5.95 16.60
C ASN A 203 -21.56 -6.48 18.05
N ASP A 204 -22.44 -7.39 18.45
CA ASP A 204 -22.37 -8.05 19.76
C ASP A 204 -21.28 -9.13 19.81
N LYS A 205 -20.52 -9.18 20.91
CA LYS A 205 -19.49 -10.22 21.13
C LYS A 205 -20.13 -11.49 21.72
N ILE A 206 -20.10 -12.57 20.97
CA ILE A 206 -20.61 -13.89 21.38
C ILE A 206 -19.43 -14.83 21.64
N GLY A 207 -19.33 -15.34 22.86
CA GLY A 207 -18.39 -16.39 23.24
C GLY A 207 -19.02 -17.78 23.08
N ARG A 208 -18.34 -18.71 22.41
CA ARG A 208 -18.74 -20.13 22.40
C ARG A 208 -18.09 -20.87 23.56
N ILE A 209 -18.93 -21.49 24.39
CA ILE A 209 -18.49 -22.42 25.43
C ILE A 209 -18.64 -23.84 24.87
N TYR A 210 -17.54 -24.56 24.81
CA TYR A 210 -17.55 -25.98 24.45
C TYR A 210 -17.75 -26.77 25.74
N ILE A 211 -18.94 -27.34 25.89
CA ILE A 211 -19.23 -28.26 26.99
C ILE A 211 -18.86 -29.66 26.49
N GLU A 212 -17.99 -30.35 27.22
CA GLU A 212 -17.62 -31.73 26.89
C GLU A 212 -18.80 -32.67 27.09
N GLN A 213 -18.83 -33.77 26.33
CA GLN A 213 -19.86 -34.78 26.49
C GLN A 213 -19.72 -35.44 27.87
N GLU A 214 -20.71 -35.26 28.73
CA GLU A 214 -20.72 -35.88 30.06
C GLU A 214 -20.85 -37.41 29.95
N ASN A 215 -19.95 -38.14 30.61
CA ASN A 215 -20.02 -39.59 30.69
C ASN A 215 -20.88 -40.02 31.88
N CYS A 216 -22.17 -40.28 31.63
CA CYS A 216 -23.11 -40.67 32.69
C CYS A 216 -22.91 -42.11 33.22
N LYS A 217 -21.97 -42.88 32.68
CA LYS A 217 -21.72 -44.27 33.13
C LYS A 217 -21.16 -44.35 34.54
N ASP A 218 -20.45 -43.31 34.99
CA ASP A 218 -19.87 -43.24 36.33
C ASP A 218 -20.86 -42.72 37.39
N ILE A 219 -22.06 -42.30 36.96
CA ILE A 219 -23.10 -41.80 37.85
C ILE A 219 -23.74 -42.98 38.59
N LYS A 220 -23.33 -43.16 39.86
CA LYS A 220 -23.94 -44.14 40.77
C LYS A 220 -25.24 -43.59 41.33
N PHE A 221 -26.38 -44.09 40.84
CA PHE A 221 -27.67 -43.78 41.44
C PHE A 221 -27.85 -44.49 42.79
N LYS A 222 -28.43 -43.77 43.77
CA LYS A 222 -28.89 -44.37 45.02
C LYS A 222 -30.07 -45.32 44.70
N ARG A 223 -29.83 -46.62 44.80
CA ARG A 223 -30.86 -47.65 44.55
C ARG A 223 -31.75 -47.81 45.79
N ASN A 224 -33.01 -47.43 45.67
CA ASN A 224 -34.03 -47.63 46.70
C ASN A 224 -34.39 -49.12 46.83
N LYS A 225 -35.05 -49.48 47.95
CA LYS A 225 -35.39 -50.87 48.30
C LYS A 225 -36.16 -51.59 47.19
N ALA A 226 -37.18 -50.94 46.63
CA ALA A 226 -37.98 -51.46 45.52
C ALA A 226 -37.14 -51.81 44.27
N TYR A 227 -36.12 -51.00 43.93
CA TYR A 227 -35.25 -51.28 42.78
C TYR A 227 -34.34 -52.49 43.03
N LYS A 228 -33.90 -52.69 44.27
CA LYS A 228 -33.08 -53.85 44.67
C LYS A 228 -33.90 -55.15 44.67
N GLU A 229 -35.19 -55.08 45.05
CA GLU A 229 -36.12 -56.21 45.00
C GLU A 229 -36.43 -56.61 43.55
N PHE A 230 -36.78 -55.65 42.70
CA PHE A 230 -37.05 -55.90 41.27
C PHE A 230 -35.85 -56.51 40.51
N THR A 231 -34.62 -56.12 40.86
CA THR A 231 -33.41 -56.70 40.24
C THR A 231 -33.05 -58.10 40.77
N LYS A 232 -33.49 -58.47 41.98
CA LYS A 232 -33.36 -59.86 42.48
C LYS A 232 -34.32 -60.80 41.74
N GLU A 233 -35.59 -60.42 41.62
CA GLU A 233 -36.60 -61.22 40.92
C GLU A 233 -36.25 -61.50 39.45
N ARG A 234 -35.61 -60.53 38.76
CA ARG A 234 -35.14 -60.72 37.37
C ARG A 234 -33.92 -61.64 37.24
N LYS A 235 -33.09 -61.74 38.28
CA LYS A 235 -31.92 -62.64 38.31
C LYS A 235 -32.25 -64.08 38.69
N GLU A 236 -33.40 -64.30 39.31
CA GLU A 236 -33.88 -65.64 39.69
C GLU A 236 -34.71 -66.30 38.58
N LYS A 237 -35.14 -65.53 37.57
CA LYS A 237 -35.90 -66.01 36.40
C LYS A 237 -35.05 -66.43 35.19
N TYR A 238 -33.72 -66.30 35.28
CA TYR A 238 -32.74 -66.72 34.27
C TYR A 238 -31.56 -67.37 34.98
#